data_AF-A0A969EAQ1-F1
#
_entry.id   AF-A0A969EAQ1-F1
#
_cell.length_a   1.000
_cell.length_b   1.000
_cell.length_c   1.000
_cell.angle_alpha   90.00
_cell.angle_beta   90.00
_cell.angle_gamma   90.00
#
_symmetry.space_group_name_H-M   'P 1'
#
loop_
_entity.id
_entity.type
_entity.pdbx_description
1 polymer ?
#
loop_
_entity_poly.entity_id
_entity_poly.type
_entity_poly.pdbx_seq_one_letter_code
_entity_poly.pdbx_strand_id
1 'polypeptide(L)'
;MPFAATPSGEQGQLLRQVNQEPIVQLSFHINHEQKLIVTETHEQIAVEERMWFASPNLRLRVSLLKQDQALCQATWYSEVRLGGLPQPEVQALASSVLTP
;
A
#
# COMPACT_ATOMS: atom_id res chain seq x y z
N MET A 1 -0.59 -11.01 -8.84
CA MET A 1 -1.99 -10.95 -9.32
C MET A 1 -2.94 -10.98 -8.12
N PRO A 2 -3.75 -9.93 -7.88
CA PRO A 2 -4.70 -9.92 -6.77
C PRO A 2 -6.00 -10.66 -7.14
N PHE A 3 -6.61 -11.30 -6.15
CA PHE A 3 -7.95 -11.87 -6.23
C PHE A 3 -8.75 -11.50 -4.98
N ALA A 4 -9.90 -10.87 -5.19
CA ALA A 4 -10.77 -10.43 -4.10
C ALA A 4 -11.46 -11.63 -3.42
N ALA A 5 -11.45 -11.63 -2.09
CA ALA A 5 -12.22 -12.58 -1.28
C ALA A 5 -13.60 -12.03 -0.90
N THR A 6 -13.83 -10.71 -1.02
CA THR A 6 -15.11 -10.05 -0.72
C THR A 6 -15.66 -9.27 -1.91
N PRO A 7 -16.98 -9.02 -1.96
CA PRO A 7 -17.60 -8.14 -2.95
C PRO A 7 -17.06 -6.70 -2.91
N SER A 8 -16.63 -6.20 -1.74
CA SER A 8 -16.02 -4.86 -1.62
C SER A 8 -14.66 -4.77 -2.32
N GLY A 9 -14.00 -5.90 -2.59
CA GLY A 9 -12.66 -5.92 -3.16
C GLY A 9 -11.56 -5.46 -2.21
N GLU A 10 -11.89 -5.13 -0.96
CA GLU A 10 -10.95 -4.59 0.02
C GLU A 10 -10.08 -5.66 0.65
N GLN A 11 -10.41 -6.94 0.54
CA GLN A 11 -9.57 -8.02 1.06
C GLN A 11 -9.51 -9.18 0.09
N GLY A 12 -8.44 -9.96 0.19
CA GLY A 12 -8.24 -11.12 -0.63
C GLY A 12 -6.81 -11.60 -0.59
N GLN A 13 -6.33 -12.11 -1.71
CA GLN A 13 -5.00 -12.68 -1.80
C GLN A 13 -4.25 -12.14 -3.02
N LEU A 14 -2.93 -12.19 -2.96
CA LEU A 14 -2.02 -11.72 -4.00
C LEU A 14 -1.04 -12.84 -4.36
N LEU A 15 -1.05 -13.27 -5.62
CA LEU A 15 -0.03 -14.16 -6.16
C LEU A 15 1.22 -13.35 -6.49
N ARG A 16 2.36 -13.69 -5.88
CA ARG A 16 3.67 -13.10 -6.15
C ARG A 16 4.60 -14.16 -6.72
N GLN A 17 5.29 -13.82 -7.80
CA GLN A 17 6.42 -14.60 -8.30
C GLN A 17 7.62 -13.65 -8.41
N VAL A 18 8.74 -14.04 -7.81
CA VAL A 18 9.99 -13.28 -7.89
C VAL A 18 10.97 -14.11 -8.71
N ASN A 19 11.41 -13.58 -9.85
CA ASN A 19 12.29 -14.30 -10.77
C ASN A 19 11.72 -15.69 -11.15
N GLN A 20 12.52 -16.75 -10.98
CA GLN A 20 12.13 -18.14 -11.25
C GLN A 20 11.72 -18.90 -9.98
N GLU A 21 11.50 -18.20 -8.86
CA GLU A 21 11.02 -18.83 -7.62
C GLU A 21 9.56 -19.31 -7.76
N PRO A 22 9.13 -20.27 -6.90
CA PRO A 22 7.74 -20.67 -6.83
C PRO A 22 6.79 -19.50 -6.61
N ILE A 23 5.57 -19.62 -7.14
CA ILE A 23 4.51 -18.64 -6.89
C ILE A 23 4.10 -18.74 -5.42
N VAL A 24 4.17 -17.61 -4.71
CA VAL A 24 3.73 -17.49 -3.32
C VAL A 24 2.38 -16.78 -3.28
N GLN A 25 1.49 -17.26 -2.40
CA GLN A 25 0.21 -16.63 -2.13
C GLN A 25 0.30 -15.79 -0.86
N LEU A 26 0.01 -14.50 -0.99
CA LEU A 26 -0.02 -13.53 0.09
C LEU A 26 -1.47 -13.17 0.42
N SER A 27 -1.74 -12.69 1.63
CA SER A 27 -3.03 -12.10 1.98
C SER A 27 -2.94 -10.58 1.93
N PHE A 28 -3.95 -9.92 1.39
CA PHE A 28 -4.05 -8.46 1.41
C PHE A 28 -5.36 -8.00 2.03
N HIS A 29 -5.34 -6.82 2.64
CA HIS A 29 -6.53 -6.06 2.95
C HIS A 29 -6.28 -4.55 2.84
N ILE A 30 -7.32 -3.79 2.54
CA ILE A 30 -7.36 -2.34 2.53
C ILE A 30 -8.15 -1.94 3.78
N ASN A 31 -7.52 -1.18 4.67
CA ASN A 31 -8.19 -0.75 5.89
C ASN A 31 -9.06 0.50 5.65
N HIS A 32 -9.79 0.91 6.68
CA HIS A 32 -10.64 2.11 6.65
C HIS A 32 -9.89 3.42 6.36
N GLU A 33 -8.58 3.46 6.61
CA GLU A 33 -7.71 4.61 6.30
C GLU A 33 -7.11 4.54 4.89
N GLN A 34 -7.62 3.65 4.02
CA GLN A 34 -7.14 3.45 2.64
C GLN A 34 -5.66 3.02 2.57
N LYS A 35 -5.17 2.32 3.60
CA LYS A 35 -3.84 1.71 3.61
C LYS A 35 -3.96 0.27 3.12
N LEU A 36 -3.15 -0.09 2.13
CA LEU A 36 -3.00 -1.47 1.68
C LEU A 36 -2.03 -2.17 2.62
N ILE A 37 -2.51 -3.24 3.27
CA ILE A 37 -1.71 -4.13 4.09
C ILE A 37 -1.57 -5.47 3.37
N VAL A 38 -0.34 -5.92 3.18
CA VAL A 38 -0.01 -7.23 2.60
C VAL A 38 0.74 -8.03 3.66
N THR A 39 0.35 -9.29 3.81
CA THR A 39 0.93 -10.20 4.80
C THR A 39 1.37 -11.49 4.13
N GLU A 40 2.57 -11.91 4.49
CA GLU A 40 3.17 -13.20 4.17
C GLU A 40 3.49 -13.88 5.50
N THR A 41 3.08 -15.12 5.69
CA THR A 41 3.51 -15.91 6.86
C THR A 41 3.90 -17.29 6.37
N HIS A 42 5.15 -17.65 6.62
CA HIS A 42 5.71 -18.95 6.27
C HIS A 42 6.54 -19.48 7.43
N GLU A 43 6.11 -20.60 8.00
CA GLU A 43 6.73 -21.24 9.16
C GLU A 43 6.98 -20.25 10.32
N GLN A 44 8.25 -19.90 10.57
CA GLN A 44 8.67 -19.00 11.64
C GLN A 44 8.80 -17.55 11.19
N ILE A 45 8.67 -17.27 9.88
CA ILE A 45 8.86 -15.95 9.30
C ILE A 45 7.50 -15.32 8.98
N ALA A 46 7.31 -14.08 9.39
CA ALA A 46 6.18 -13.26 8.99
C ALA A 46 6.68 -11.93 8.43
N VAL A 47 6.15 -11.56 7.27
CA VAL A 47 6.37 -10.25 6.65
C VAL A 47 5.04 -9.52 6.60
N GLU A 48 5.04 -8.27 7.05
CA GLU A 48 3.90 -7.37 6.93
C GLU A 48 4.35 -6.10 6.22
N GLU A 49 3.73 -5.80 5.08
CA GLU A 49 3.93 -4.56 4.35
C GLU A 49 2.69 -3.69 4.45
N ARG A 50 2.88 -2.41 4.81
CA ARG A 50 1.83 -1.39 4.83
C ARG A 50 2.19 -0.30 3.85
N MET A 51 1.27 0.01 2.93
CA MET A 51 1.47 1.00 1.87
C MET A 51 0.31 1.99 1.85
N TRP A 52 0.62 3.27 1.66
CA TRP A 52 -0.40 4.31 1.48
C TRP A 52 0.17 5.51 0.72
N PHE A 53 -0.71 6.30 0.12
CA PHE A 53 -0.35 7.55 -0.51
C PHE A 53 -0.48 8.70 0.49
N ALA A 54 0.62 9.39 0.79
CA ALA A 54 0.60 10.62 1.58
C ALA A 54 0.21 11.84 0.72
N SER A 55 0.38 11.73 -0.59
CA SER A 55 -0.17 12.62 -1.61
C SER A 55 -0.27 11.85 -2.95
N PRO A 56 -0.92 12.39 -4.00
CA PRO A 56 -0.98 11.72 -5.31
C PRO A 56 0.39 11.30 -5.89
N ASN A 57 1.46 11.99 -5.48
CA ASN A 57 2.82 11.79 -5.98
C ASN A 57 3.79 11.20 -4.94
N LEU A 58 3.32 10.92 -3.71
CA LEU A 58 4.14 10.38 -2.63
C LEU A 58 3.49 9.12 -2.05
N ARG A 59 4.12 7.97 -2.28
CA ARG A 59 3.78 6.71 -1.63
C ARG A 59 4.74 6.44 -0.47
N LEU A 60 4.18 6.08 0.67
CA LEU A 60 4.93 5.59 1.82
C LEU A 60 4.71 4.09 1.96
N ARG A 61 5.77 3.37 2.33
CA ARG A 61 5.71 1.95 2.64
C ARG A 61 6.51 1.63 3.90
N VAL A 62 5.97 0.76 4.74
CA VAL A 62 6.67 0.15 5.87
C VAL A 62 6.65 -1.36 5.65
N SER A 63 7.80 -2.00 5.82
CA SER A 63 7.93 -3.46 5.80
C SER A 63 8.50 -3.93 7.14
N LEU A 64 7.80 -4.85 7.80
CA LEU A 64 8.19 -5.46 9.06
C LEU A 64 8.47 -6.94 8.82
N LEU A 65 9.66 -7.38 9.15
CA LEU A 65 10.06 -8.79 9.16
C LEU A 65 10.12 -9.27 10.60
N LYS A 66 9.38 -10.33 10.90
CA LYS A 66 9.39 -11.02 12.18
C LYS A 66 9.86 -12.46 11.99
N GLN A 67 10.68 -12.94 12.91
CA GLN A 67 11.07 -14.34 13.03
C GLN A 67 10.73 -14.81 14.44
N ASP A 68 10.03 -15.93 14.58
CA ASP A 68 9.58 -16.47 15.88
C ASP A 68 8.83 -15.42 16.73
N GLN A 69 7.97 -14.63 16.07
CA GLN A 69 7.22 -13.50 16.64
C GLN A 69 8.07 -12.30 17.11
N ALA A 70 9.39 -12.39 17.10
CA ALA A 70 10.29 -11.27 17.38
C ALA A 70 10.46 -10.39 16.15
N LEU A 71 10.46 -9.07 16.33
CA LEU A 71 10.75 -8.12 15.25
C LEU A 71 12.25 -8.18 14.91
N CYS A 72 12.57 -8.61 13.69
CA CYS A 72 13.95 -8.72 13.22
C CYS A 72 14.39 -7.51 12.41
N GLN A 73 13.50 -6.97 11.57
CA GLN A 73 13.80 -5.82 10.72
C GLN A 73 12.56 -4.96 10.52
N ALA A 74 12.75 -3.64 10.55
CA ALA A 74 11.76 -2.67 10.13
C ALA A 74 12.38 -1.77 9.05
N THR A 75 11.73 -1.67 7.91
CA THR A 75 12.19 -0.87 6.78
C THR A 75 11.14 0.15 6.41
N TRP A 76 11.55 1.40 6.21
CA TRP A 76 10.68 2.48 5.76
C TRP A 76 11.13 2.99 4.40
N TYR A 77 10.16 3.24 3.52
CA TYR A 77 10.38 3.71 2.16
C TYR A 77 9.54 4.97 1.91
N SER A 78 10.17 5.95 1.27
CA SER A 78 9.50 7.09 0.66
C SER A 78 9.73 7.05 -0.84
N GLU A 79 8.65 6.93 -1.59
CA GLU A 79 8.66 6.72 -3.03
C GLU A 79 7.94 7.89 -3.72
N VAL A 80 8.71 8.72 -4.44
CA VAL A 80 8.19 9.87 -5.19
C VAL A 80 7.98 9.46 -6.65
N ARG A 81 6.81 9.74 -7.21
CA ARG A 81 6.52 9.51 -8.62
C ARG A 81 7.41 10.40 -9.49
N LEU A 82 8.18 9.79 -10.38
CA LEU A 82 8.94 10.50 -11.42
C LEU A 82 8.09 10.62 -12.68
N GLY A 83 7.99 11.83 -13.24
CA GLY A 83 7.20 12.11 -14.44
C GLY A 83 5.71 12.34 -14.17
N GLY A 84 5.14 13.32 -14.89
CA GLY A 84 3.81 13.89 -14.67
C GLY A 84 3.94 15.36 -14.27
N LEU A 85 3.46 16.28 -15.11
CA LEU A 85 3.28 17.66 -14.67
C LEU A 85 2.34 17.63 -13.45
N PRO A 86 2.56 18.46 -12.41
CA PRO A 86 1.57 18.59 -11.36
C PRO A 86 0.24 18.96 -12.02
N GLN A 87 -0.77 18.11 -11.90
CA GLN A 87 -2.13 18.59 -12.12
C GLN A 87 -2.33 19.67 -11.06
N PRO A 88 -2.58 20.93 -11.45
CA PRO A 88 -2.89 21.94 -10.47
C PRO A 88 -4.07 21.43 -9.66
N GLU A 89 -3.89 21.43 -8.35
CA GLU A 89 -4.99 21.27 -7.41
C GLU A 89 -6.07 22.25 -7.86
N VAL A 90 -7.29 21.76 -8.15
CA VAL A 90 -8.41 22.66 -8.42
C VAL A 90 -8.68 23.38 -7.11
N GLN A 91 -7.96 24.48 -6.89
CA GLN A 91 -8.18 25.38 -5.78
C GLN A 91 -9.65 25.77 -5.84
N ALA A 92 -10.40 25.34 -4.83
CA ALA A 92 -11.72 25.88 -4.53
C ALA A 92 -11.55 27.35 -4.13
N LEU A 93 -11.35 28.23 -5.11
CA LEU A 93 -11.35 29.68 -5.00
C LEU A 93 -12.49 30.27 -5.85
N ALA A 94 -13.65 29.59 -5.83
CA ALA A 94 -14.90 30.10 -6.39
C ALA A 94 -15.89 30.46 -5.27
N SER A 95 -15.40 31.13 -4.21
CA SER A 95 -16.27 31.60 -3.11
C SER A 95 -15.82 32.93 -2.51
N SER A 96 -15.26 33.84 -3.30
CA SER A 96 -14.99 35.21 -2.83
C SER A 96 -15.21 36.31 -3.86
N VAL A 97 -15.95 36.05 -4.93
CA VAL A 97 -16.45 37.12 -5.81
C VAL A 97 -17.91 36.87 -6.04
N LEU A 98 -18.75 37.56 -5.24
CA LEU A 98 -20.01 38.20 -5.62
C LEU A 98 -20.81 38.52 -4.35
N THR A 99 -20.64 39.73 -3.84
CA THR A 99 -21.77 40.51 -3.31
C THR A 99 -21.57 41.97 -3.70
N PRO A 100 -22.55 42.61 -4.35
CA PRO A 100 -22.50 44.02 -4.75
C PRO A 100 -22.57 44.98 -3.55
#